data_AF-A0A9D4LII5-F1
#
_entry.id   AF-A0A9D4LII5-F1
#
_cell.length_a   1.000
_cell.length_b   1.000
_cell.length_c   1.000
_cell.angle_alpha   90.00
_cell.angle_beta   90.00
_cell.angle_gamma   90.00
#
_symmetry.space_group_name_H-M   'P 1'
#
loop_
_entity.id
_entity.type
_entity.pdbx_description
1 polymer ?
#
loop_
_entity_poly.entity_id
_entity_poly.type
_entity_poly.pdbx_seq_one_letter_code
_entity_poly.pdbx_strand_id
1 'polypeptide(L)' 'MGYPLNDGGPFTSDTDASGSGTGAVLSQIQSGRDKVLSYGSRSLSKAEKNYC' A
#
# COMPACT_ATOMS: atom_id res chain seq x y z
N MET A 1 -3.31 -1.13 -13.39
CA MET A 1 -3.15 -0.05 -12.39
C MET A 1 -3.92 1.17 -12.85
N GLY A 2 -4.42 1.98 -11.92
CA GLY A 2 -5.00 3.30 -12.18
C GLY A 2 -3.97 4.42 -12.02
N TYR A 3 -4.39 5.64 -12.35
CA TYR A 3 -3.65 6.87 -12.06
C TYR A 3 -4.41 7.64 -10.97
N PRO A 4 -3.74 8.33 -10.03
CA PRO A 4 -4.41 9.13 -9.01
C PRO A 4 -5.29 10.22 -9.64
N LEU A 5 -6.55 10.30 -9.19
CA LEU A 5 -7.48 11.35 -9.61
C LEU A 5 -7.64 12.38 -8.49
N ASN A 6 -7.54 13.66 -8.83
CA ASN A 6 -7.68 14.76 -7.87
C ASN A 6 -9.11 14.89 -7.32
N ASP A 7 -10.09 14.51 -8.12
CA ASP A 7 -11.52 14.45 -7.82
C ASP A 7 -12.00 13.02 -7.51
N GLY A 8 -11.06 12.08 -7.36
CA GLY A 8 -11.35 10.73 -6.92
C GLY A 8 -11.78 10.68 -5.45
N GLY A 9 -12.26 9.52 -5.03
CA GLY A 9 -12.55 9.25 -3.63
C GLY A 9 -11.30 9.11 -2.77
N PRO A 10 -11.47 8.68 -1.51
CA PRO A 10 -10.37 8.50 -0.56
C PRO A 10 -9.31 7.52 -1.09
N PHE A 11 -8.07 7.78 -0.69
CA PHE A 11 -6.97 6.82 -0.84
C PHE A 11 -6.99 5.83 0.32
N THR A 12 -6.80 4.55 0.00
CA THR A 12 -6.66 3.48 0.98
C THR A 12 -5.28 2.87 0.85
N SER A 13 -4.62 2.65 1.98
CA SER A 13 -3.33 1.96 2.05
C SER A 13 -3.50 0.70 2.87
N ASP A 14 -3.58 -0.44 2.20
CA ASP A 14 -3.61 -1.75 2.85
C ASP A 14 -2.18 -2.23 3.05
N THR A 15 -1.79 -2.55 4.28
CA THR A 15 -0.44 -2.99 4.63
C THR A 15 -0.43 -4.34 5.31
N ASP A 16 0.56 -5.15 4.97
CA ASP A 16 0.88 -6.40 5.65
C ASP A 16 2.37 -6.44 6.02
N ALA A 17 2.69 -7.21 7.04
CA ALA A 17 4.05 -7.36 7.54
C ALA A 17 4.39 -8.83 7.74
N SER A 18 5.63 -9.17 7.43
CA SER A 18 6.27 -10.43 7.80
C SER A 18 7.52 -10.13 8.62
N GLY A 19 8.09 -11.15 9.28
CA GLY A 19 9.36 -11.01 10.00
C GLY A 19 10.58 -10.65 9.12
N SER A 20 10.38 -10.44 7.82
CA SER A 20 11.44 -10.10 6.86
C SER A 20 11.22 -8.81 6.08
N GLY A 21 9.97 -8.32 5.98
CA GLY A 21 9.60 -7.24 5.10
C GLY A 21 8.16 -6.79 5.31
N THR A 22 7.84 -5.59 4.85
CA THR A 22 6.48 -5.03 4.81
C THR A 22 6.03 -4.83 3.37
N GLY A 23 4.75 -5.12 3.13
CA GLY A 23 4.02 -4.89 1.89
C GLY A 23 2.97 -3.81 2.06
N ALA A 24 2.67 -3.10 0.98
CA ALA A 24 1.62 -2.09 0.92
C ALA A 24 0.95 -2.07 -0.46
N VAL A 25 -0.36 -1.92 -0.49
CA VAL A 25 -1.14 -1.63 -1.70
C VAL A 25 -1.82 -0.28 -1.50
N LEU A 26 -1.53 0.66 -2.41
CA LEU A 26 -2.22 1.94 -2.47
C LEU A 26 -3.34 1.85 -3.50
N SER A 27 -4.56 2.10 -3.08
CA SER A 27 -5.73 2.17 -3.95
C SER A 27 -6.53 3.46 -3.73
N GLN A 28 -7.43 3.74 -4.65
CA GLN A 28 -8.34 4.88 -4.58
C GLN A 28 -9.70 4.48 -5.15
N ILE A 29 -10.79 4.93 -4.52
CA ILE A 29 -12.13 4.78 -5.08
C ILE A 29 -12.29 5.75 -6.26
N GLN A 30 -12.49 5.22 -7.46
CA GLN A 30 -12.68 5.99 -8.69
C GLN A 30 -13.98 5.55 -9.37
N SER A 31 -14.91 6.49 -9.58
CA SER A 31 -16.25 6.19 -10.15
C SER A 31 -16.96 5.05 -9.42
N GLY A 32 -16.90 5.04 -8.08
CA GLY A 32 -17.54 4.01 -7.24
C GLY A 32 -16.87 2.64 -7.28
N ARG A 33 -15.67 2.51 -7.86
CA ARG A 33 -14.90 1.26 -7.90
C ARG A 33 -13.53 1.45 -7.32
N ASP A 34 -13.04 0.45 -6.60
CA ASP A 34 -11.67 0.49 -6.11
C ASP A 34 -10.65 0.27 -7.24
N LYS A 35 -9.59 1.07 -7.25
CA LYS A 35 -8.53 1.07 -8.25
C LYS A 35 -7.17 1.11 -7.59
N VAL A 36 -6.40 0.04 -7.77
CA VAL A 36 -5.00 -0.02 -7.33
C VAL A 36 -4.14 0.93 -8.14
N LEU A 37 -3.41 1.79 -7.44
CA LEU A 37 -2.52 2.80 -7.98
C LEU A 37 -1.06 2.34 -7.94
N SER A 38 -0.61 1.80 -6.81
CA SER A 38 0.76 1.36 -6.65
C SER A 38 0.91 0.24 -5.62
N TYR A 39 2.07 -0.42 -5.69
CA TYR A 39 2.51 -1.40 -4.71
C TYR A 39 3.80 -0.86 -4.08
N GLY A 40 3.87 -0.96 -2.75
CA GLY A 40 5.07 -0.66 -1.97
C GLY A 40 5.56 -1.94 -1.31
N SER A 41 6.87 -2.15 -1.30
CA SER A 41 7.47 -3.23 -0.52
C SER A 41 8.84 -2.82 -0.02
N ARG A 42 9.18 -3.17 1.21
CA ARG A 42 10.50 -2.91 1.79
C ARG A 42 10.92 -4.07 2.68
N SER A 43 12.14 -4.55 2.48
CA SER A 43 12.78 -5.49 3.39
C SER A 43 13.13 -4.79 4.70
N LEU A 44 12.87 -5.46 5.82
CA LEU A 44 13.27 -4.97 7.14
C LEU A 44 14.79 -5.11 7.31
N SER A 45 15.40 -4.07 7.87
CA SER A 45 16.79 -4.14 8.35
C SER A 45 16.92 -5.15 9.49
N LYS A 46 18.16 -5.55 9.79
CA LYS A 46 18.45 -6.50 10.88
C LYS A 46 17.89 -6.02 12.23
N ALA A 47 17.88 -4.71 12.48
CA ALA A 47 17.32 -4.14 13.70
C ALA A 47 15.78 -4.19 13.70
N GLU A 48 15.15 -3.81 12.59
CA GLU A 48 13.68 -3.78 12.44
C GLU A 48 13.04 -5.18 12.57
N LYS A 49 13.73 -6.24 12.13
CA LYS A 49 13.25 -7.63 12.27
C LYS A 49 13.03 -8.09 13.71
N ASN A 50 13.60 -7.39 14.69
CA ASN A 50 13.43 -7.75 16.11
C ASN A 50 12.13 -7.17 16.71
N TYR A 51 11.35 -6.40 15.94
CA TYR A 51 10.13 -5.73 16.38
C TYR A 51 8.89 -6.22 15.60
N CYS A 52 8.85 -7.51 15.29
CA CYS A 52 7.71 -8.20 14.65
C CYS A 52 7.27 -9.41 15.48
#